data_AF-A0A6A4V4U1-F1
#
_entry.id   AF-A0A6A4V4U1-F1
#
_cell.length_a   1.000
_cell.length_b   1.000
_cell.length_c   1.000
_cell.angle_alpha   90.00
_cell.angle_beta   90.00
_cell.angle_gamma   90.00
#
_symmetry.space_group_name_H-M   'P 1'
#
loop_
_entity.id
_entity.type
_entity.pdbx_description
1 polymer ?
#
loop_
_entity_poly.entity_id
_entity_poly.type
_entity_poly.pdbx_seq_one_letter_code
_entity_poly.pdbx_strand_id
1 'polypeptide(L)'
;MTVGQRSSLMPFQKGFLVTIRSMRGLVADMVDRLGPSTYVLTGRVNQDAVESFFGMVRGKGGANFNPSPSEAKSRVRNLMLMHVMKLGLNPKVSRQARGLKASRQPRPAAAVGDEEGSGDGAIDDTDFAEERSVEEDQVSADLSDMQSLFVEDNQGSKSRSEARSLERGERSTEGDDDSADLSDMQSLFVEVKHHYKSRSASNRVTTPSRVDPQTGVSAEMYGMAHAAGYVAAKCRKVDPNLGVPSAFAEEEVPVETMWTRLISRGGLNVPTARWMSAFRQMEATFCRHHHMEPDRLSRRPGVIGSLTRLLCAEQPDFDPRVIRRFVRLRTFIRMACINRELRREAMEKREARKKKQFSG
;
A
#
# COMPACT_ATOMS: atom_id res chain seq x y z
N MET A 1 -0.42 35.04 -26.61
CA MET A 1 -1.73 35.38 -26.01
C MET A 1 -1.57 36.59 -25.11
N THR A 2 -1.93 37.78 -25.59
CA THR A 2 -1.95 39.01 -24.79
C THR A 2 -3.28 39.07 -24.05
N VAL A 3 -3.28 38.63 -22.80
CA VAL A 3 -4.46 38.64 -21.94
C VAL A 3 -4.41 39.93 -21.13
N GLY A 4 -5.00 41.04 -21.61
CA GLY A 4 -4.78 42.31 -20.92
C GLY A 4 -5.55 43.57 -21.38
N GLN A 5 -6.65 43.46 -22.12
CA GLN A 5 -7.47 44.63 -22.49
C GLN A 5 -8.86 44.66 -21.84
N ARG A 6 -9.00 44.13 -20.61
CA ARG A 6 -10.25 44.24 -19.85
C ARG A 6 -9.99 44.97 -18.54
N SER A 7 -10.85 45.94 -18.21
CA SER A 7 -10.80 46.75 -16.98
C SER A 7 -11.08 45.95 -15.69
N SER A 8 -11.44 44.67 -15.82
CA SER A 8 -11.74 43.77 -14.71
C SER A 8 -10.97 42.46 -14.84
N LEU A 9 -10.50 41.96 -13.70
CA LEU A 9 -9.81 40.67 -13.61
C LEU A 9 -10.79 39.52 -13.90
N MET A 10 -10.36 38.56 -14.71
CA MET A 10 -11.09 37.32 -14.95
C MET A 10 -11.15 36.44 -13.69
N PRO A 11 -12.14 35.55 -13.55
CA PRO A 11 -12.30 34.69 -12.37
C PRO A 11 -11.03 33.91 -12.01
N PHE A 12 -10.33 33.33 -12.98
CA PHE A 12 -9.08 32.59 -12.70
C PHE A 12 -7.94 33.51 -12.22
N GLN A 13 -7.87 34.74 -12.70
CA GLN A 13 -6.87 35.73 -12.25
C GLN A 13 -7.14 36.15 -10.81
N LYS A 14 -8.41 36.36 -10.46
CA LYS A 14 -8.85 36.55 -9.07
C LYS A 14 -8.54 35.31 -8.23
N GLY A 15 -8.79 34.12 -8.77
CA GLY A 15 -8.49 32.84 -8.15
C GLY A 15 -7.01 32.72 -7.76
N PHE A 16 -6.09 32.98 -8.68
CA PHE A 16 -4.65 33.00 -8.39
C PHE A 16 -4.30 33.96 -7.25
N LEU A 17 -4.81 35.18 -7.31
CA LEU A 17 -4.55 36.19 -6.29
C LEU A 17 -5.11 35.79 -4.91
N VAL A 18 -6.30 35.20 -4.86
CA VAL A 18 -6.91 34.70 -3.63
C VAL A 18 -6.11 33.52 -3.08
N THR A 19 -5.77 32.53 -3.91
CA THR A 19 -5.00 31.36 -3.50
C THR A 19 -3.63 31.75 -2.95
N ILE A 20 -2.90 32.65 -3.60
CA ILE A 20 -1.59 33.11 -3.12
C ILE A 20 -1.71 33.79 -1.75
N ARG A 21 -2.68 34.69 -1.58
CA ARG A 21 -2.88 35.40 -0.30
C ARG A 21 -3.33 34.44 0.80
N SER A 22 -4.30 33.57 0.49
CA SER A 22 -4.83 32.57 1.41
C SER A 22 -3.74 31.59 1.88
N MET A 23 -2.91 31.06 0.97
CA MET A 23 -1.83 30.15 1.33
C MET A 23 -0.79 30.80 2.24
N ARG A 24 -0.43 32.06 2.00
CA ARG A 24 0.50 32.80 2.89
C ARG A 24 -0.10 33.02 4.27
N GLY A 25 -1.39 33.36 4.35
CA GLY A 25 -2.12 33.50 5.61
C GLY A 25 -2.19 32.17 6.36
N LEU A 26 -2.58 31.09 5.69
CA LEU A 26 -2.66 29.75 6.27
C LEU A 26 -1.32 29.31 6.86
N VAL A 27 -0.20 29.52 6.16
CA VAL A 27 1.14 29.16 6.69
C VAL A 27 1.47 29.99 7.93
N ALA A 28 1.18 31.29 7.93
CA ALA A 28 1.40 32.14 9.09
C ALA A 28 0.58 31.67 10.30
N ASP A 29 -0.72 31.38 10.11
CA ASP A 29 -1.62 30.88 11.17
C ASP A 29 -1.15 29.53 11.72
N MET A 30 -0.65 28.63 10.86
CA MET A 30 -0.14 27.33 11.29
C MET A 30 1.18 27.46 12.05
N VAL A 31 2.07 28.35 11.63
CA VAL A 31 3.34 28.61 12.34
C VAL A 31 3.09 29.23 13.71
N ASP A 32 2.14 30.17 13.80
CA ASP A 32 1.76 30.80 15.08
C ASP A 32 1.20 29.77 16.07
N ARG A 33 0.35 28.84 15.59
CA ARG A 33 -0.30 27.83 16.44
C ARG A 33 0.56 26.62 16.78
N LEU A 34 1.39 26.15 15.84
CA LEU A 34 2.10 24.86 15.93
C LEU A 34 3.62 25.01 16.00
N GLY A 35 4.14 26.23 15.86
CA GLY A 35 5.57 26.55 15.98
C GLY A 35 6.30 26.77 14.65
N PRO A 36 7.53 27.31 14.71
CA PRO A 36 8.30 27.78 13.55
C PRO A 36 8.78 26.67 12.59
N SER A 37 8.79 25.42 13.04
CA SER A 37 9.15 24.26 12.21
C SER A 37 7.97 23.69 11.39
N THR A 38 6.78 24.29 11.51
CA THR A 38 5.57 23.84 10.82
C THR A 38 5.59 24.20 9.34
N TYR A 39 5.13 23.28 8.49
CA TYR A 39 4.98 23.49 7.06
C TYR A 39 3.65 22.94 6.56
N VAL A 40 3.15 23.47 5.44
CA VAL A 40 1.89 23.03 4.81
C VAL A 40 2.18 22.16 3.60
N LEU A 41 1.55 20.99 3.53
CA LEU A 41 1.60 20.12 2.35
C LEU A 41 0.61 20.64 1.29
N THR A 42 1.11 21.42 0.33
CA THR A 42 0.28 22.04 -0.71
C THR A 42 -0.49 21.02 -1.56
N GLY A 43 0.03 19.80 -1.75
CA GLY A 43 -0.68 18.70 -2.41
C GLY A 43 -1.90 18.16 -1.63
N ARG A 44 -2.19 18.70 -0.45
CA ARG A 44 -3.42 18.42 0.32
C ARG A 44 -4.40 19.60 0.28
N VAL A 45 -4.04 20.71 -0.34
CA VAL A 45 -4.85 21.93 -0.46
C VAL A 45 -5.39 22.03 -1.89
N ASN A 46 -6.07 20.97 -2.33
CA ASN A 46 -6.71 20.88 -3.63
C ASN A 46 -7.94 19.96 -3.56
N GLN A 47 -8.69 19.89 -4.65
CA GLN A 47 -9.90 19.08 -4.74
C GLN A 47 -9.67 17.68 -5.35
N ASP A 48 -8.43 17.34 -5.72
CA ASP A 48 -8.06 16.07 -6.38
C ASP A 48 -8.52 14.85 -5.58
N ALA A 49 -8.49 14.93 -4.25
CA ALA A 49 -8.97 13.85 -3.38
C ALA A 49 -10.47 13.61 -3.52
N VAL A 50 -11.25 14.67 -3.72
CA VAL A 50 -12.70 14.61 -3.94
C VAL A 50 -13.00 14.12 -5.37
N GLU A 51 -12.24 14.58 -6.36
CA GLU A 51 -12.36 14.10 -7.74
C GLU A 51 -12.01 12.62 -7.87
N SER A 52 -10.93 12.19 -7.21
CA SER A 52 -10.55 10.77 -7.10
C SER A 52 -11.65 9.94 -6.44
N PHE A 53 -12.32 10.50 -5.42
CA PHE A 53 -13.47 9.87 -4.79
C PHE A 53 -14.65 9.72 -5.76
N PHE A 54 -14.95 10.74 -6.56
CA PHE A 54 -15.96 10.61 -7.63
C PHE A 54 -15.57 9.53 -8.65
N GLY A 55 -14.29 9.41 -9.01
CA GLY A 55 -13.78 8.30 -9.82
C GLY A 55 -14.11 6.93 -9.22
N MET A 56 -13.91 6.75 -7.91
CA MET A 56 -14.28 5.50 -7.22
C MET A 56 -15.80 5.25 -7.22
N VAL A 57 -16.62 6.29 -7.05
CA VAL A 57 -18.08 6.17 -7.11
C VAL A 57 -18.54 5.74 -8.51
N ARG A 58 -17.97 6.33 -9.57
CA ARG A 58 -18.26 5.94 -10.96
C ARG A 58 -17.80 4.51 -11.25
N GLY A 59 -16.56 4.16 -10.88
CA GLY A 59 -15.98 2.84 -11.13
C GLY A 59 -16.69 1.68 -10.43
N LYS A 60 -17.39 1.93 -9.30
CA LYS A 60 -18.12 0.88 -8.58
C LYS A 60 -19.34 0.33 -9.34
N GLY A 61 -19.77 0.99 -10.42
CA GLY A 61 -20.87 0.55 -11.29
C GLY A 61 -20.46 -0.29 -12.49
N GLY A 62 -19.18 -0.66 -12.62
CA GLY A 62 -18.68 -1.29 -13.84
C GLY A 62 -18.85 -0.35 -15.03
N ALA A 63 -19.60 -0.77 -16.05
CA ALA A 63 -19.86 0.02 -17.25
C ALA A 63 -20.83 1.21 -17.03
N ASN A 64 -21.57 1.27 -15.91
CA ASN A 64 -22.44 2.41 -15.60
C ASN A 64 -21.66 3.54 -14.91
N PHE A 65 -21.00 4.38 -15.72
CA PHE A 65 -20.20 5.52 -15.28
C PHE A 65 -21.00 6.76 -14.86
N ASN A 66 -22.27 6.87 -15.25
CA ASN A 66 -23.13 8.01 -14.91
C ASN A 66 -24.34 7.56 -14.07
N PRO A 67 -24.12 7.27 -12.77
CA PRO A 67 -25.18 6.76 -11.90
C PRO A 67 -26.29 7.79 -11.66
N SER A 68 -27.52 7.31 -11.48
CA SER A 68 -28.59 8.13 -10.91
C SER A 68 -28.27 8.53 -9.44
N PRO A 69 -28.92 9.56 -8.88
CA PRO A 69 -28.65 9.98 -7.50
C PRO A 69 -28.83 8.87 -6.44
N SER A 70 -29.80 7.98 -6.63
CA SER A 70 -30.06 6.84 -5.73
C SER A 70 -28.97 5.77 -5.83
N GLU A 71 -28.46 5.52 -7.04
CA GLU A 71 -27.33 4.63 -7.29
C GLU A 71 -26.04 5.21 -6.72
N ALA A 72 -25.76 6.50 -6.95
CA ALA A 72 -24.60 7.19 -6.41
C ALA A 72 -24.59 7.12 -4.87
N LYS A 73 -25.74 7.39 -4.23
CA LYS A 73 -25.91 7.24 -2.76
C LYS A 73 -25.61 5.81 -2.30
N SER A 74 -26.11 4.80 -3.03
CA SER A 74 -25.87 3.39 -2.72
C SER A 74 -24.39 2.99 -2.89
N ARG A 75 -23.72 3.51 -3.92
CA ARG A 75 -22.28 3.29 -4.18
C ARG A 75 -21.42 3.95 -3.10
N VAL A 76 -21.73 5.19 -2.72
CA VAL A 76 -21.08 5.88 -1.59
C VAL A 76 -21.26 5.07 -0.30
N ARG A 77 -22.48 4.62 0.02
CA ARG A 77 -22.74 3.78 1.19
C ARG A 77 -21.88 2.51 1.18
N ASN A 78 -21.78 1.83 0.03
CA ASN A 78 -20.96 0.63 -0.10
C ASN A 78 -19.46 0.94 0.04
N LEU A 79 -18.96 2.03 -0.54
CA LEU A 79 -17.56 2.46 -0.36
C LEU A 79 -17.26 2.75 1.11
N MET A 80 -18.17 3.43 1.82
CA MET A 80 -18.04 3.70 3.25
C MET A 80 -18.03 2.41 4.07
N LEU A 81 -18.94 1.47 3.80
CA LEU A 81 -18.95 0.16 4.48
C LEU A 81 -17.66 -0.62 4.24
N MET A 82 -17.19 -0.69 2.99
CA MET A 82 -15.92 -1.34 2.67
C MET A 82 -14.74 -0.65 3.37
N HIS A 83 -14.75 0.68 3.46
CA HIS A 83 -13.73 1.42 4.18
C HIS A 83 -13.75 1.07 5.66
N VAL A 84 -14.91 1.17 6.34
CA VAL A 84 -15.10 0.83 7.75
C VAL A 84 -14.66 -0.61 8.05
N MET A 85 -15.03 -1.57 7.19
CA MET A 85 -14.58 -2.97 7.29
C MET A 85 -13.06 -3.10 7.14
N LYS A 86 -12.42 -2.34 6.23
CA LYS A 86 -10.95 -2.30 6.12
C LYS A 86 -10.30 -1.76 7.38
N LEU A 87 -10.92 -0.83 8.10
CA LEU A 87 -10.42 -0.36 9.41
C LEU A 87 -10.68 -1.36 10.54
N GLY A 88 -11.24 -2.54 10.24
CA GLY A 88 -11.61 -3.55 11.23
C GLY A 88 -12.89 -3.24 11.99
N LEU A 89 -13.45 -2.03 11.88
CA LEU A 89 -14.64 -1.62 12.61
C LEU A 89 -15.87 -2.41 12.15
N ASN A 90 -16.54 -3.09 13.07
CA ASN A 90 -17.81 -3.74 12.78
C ASN A 90 -18.96 -2.77 13.06
N PRO A 91 -19.69 -2.28 12.03
CA PRO A 91 -20.77 -1.31 12.21
C PRO A 91 -21.92 -1.83 13.08
N LYS A 92 -22.02 -3.15 13.33
CA LYS A 92 -23.04 -3.74 14.21
C LYS A 92 -22.66 -3.68 15.70
N VAL A 93 -21.39 -3.49 16.06
CA VAL A 93 -20.94 -3.51 17.46
C VAL A 93 -21.34 -2.22 18.20
N SER A 94 -21.56 -1.11 17.49
CA SER A 94 -21.92 0.18 18.12
C SER A 94 -23.30 0.19 18.78
N ARG A 95 -24.22 -0.71 18.39
CA ARG A 95 -25.60 -0.70 18.94
C ARG A 95 -25.71 -1.29 20.34
N GLN A 96 -24.78 -2.17 20.75
CA GLN A 96 -24.76 -2.72 22.11
C GLN A 96 -24.05 -1.79 23.11
N ALA A 97 -23.11 -0.95 22.66
CA ALA A 97 -22.40 -0.01 23.52
C ALA A 97 -23.21 1.26 23.89
N ARG A 98 -24.27 1.61 23.15
CA ARG A 98 -25.16 2.76 23.46
C ARG A 98 -26.29 2.45 24.47
N GLY A 99 -26.27 1.29 25.11
CA GLY A 99 -27.23 0.90 26.15
C GLY A 99 -26.86 1.37 27.56
N LEU A 100 -25.69 1.96 27.77
CA LEU A 100 -25.22 2.34 29.11
C LEU A 100 -24.91 3.84 29.17
N LYS A 101 -25.82 4.55 29.86
CA LYS A 101 -25.71 5.91 30.41
C LYS A 101 -25.63 7.07 29.42
N ALA A 102 -26.79 7.47 28.89
CA ALA A 102 -27.06 8.89 28.66
C ALA A 102 -28.09 9.34 29.72
N SER A 103 -27.60 9.75 30.89
CA SER A 103 -28.41 10.50 31.84
C SER A 103 -28.76 11.84 31.19
N ARG A 104 -30.05 12.06 30.97
CA ARG A 104 -30.64 13.28 30.45
C ARG A 104 -30.30 14.42 31.41
N GLN A 105 -29.48 15.38 31.00
CA GLN A 105 -29.48 16.71 31.61
C GLN A 105 -30.30 17.66 30.72
N PRO A 106 -31.26 18.41 31.29
CA PRO A 106 -32.07 19.34 30.52
C PRO A 106 -31.27 20.63 30.24
N ARG A 107 -31.36 21.08 28.99
CA ARG A 107 -30.80 22.35 28.50
C ARG A 107 -31.78 23.49 28.87
N PRO A 108 -31.32 24.65 29.38
CA PRO A 108 -32.20 25.78 29.59
C PRO A 108 -32.51 26.50 28.26
N ALA A 109 -33.75 26.95 28.14
CA ALA A 109 -34.35 27.61 26.99
C ALA A 109 -34.10 29.12 26.98
N ALA A 110 -33.87 29.69 25.78
CA ALA A 110 -34.15 31.06 25.33
C ALA A 110 -33.51 31.22 23.93
N ALA A 111 -34.04 31.91 22.93
CA ALA A 111 -35.34 32.53 22.69
C ALA A 111 -35.48 32.72 21.16
N VAL A 112 -36.70 33.06 20.76
CA VAL A 112 -37.31 33.13 19.43
C VAL A 112 -36.68 34.17 18.50
N GLY A 113 -36.78 33.91 17.19
CA GLY A 113 -36.61 34.89 16.11
C GLY A 113 -37.08 34.27 14.79
N ASP A 114 -38.37 34.44 14.49
CA ASP A 114 -39.05 34.06 13.24
C ASP A 114 -38.57 34.94 12.07
N GLU A 115 -38.32 34.36 10.89
CA GLU A 115 -38.65 34.99 9.59
C GLU A 115 -38.92 33.89 8.55
N GLU A 116 -40.14 33.93 8.00
CA GLU A 116 -40.61 33.13 6.89
C GLU A 116 -40.05 33.64 5.55
N GLY A 117 -39.86 32.74 4.58
CA GLY A 117 -39.47 33.11 3.22
C GLY A 117 -39.67 31.95 2.24
N SER A 118 -40.90 31.81 1.74
CA SER A 118 -41.27 31.00 0.58
C SER A 118 -40.54 31.44 -0.69
N GLY A 119 -40.14 30.50 -1.53
CA GLY A 119 -39.54 30.77 -2.83
C GLY A 119 -39.33 29.51 -3.66
N ASP A 120 -40.42 29.08 -4.31
CA ASP A 120 -40.42 28.19 -5.46
C ASP A 120 -39.71 28.85 -6.66
N GLY A 121 -39.07 28.08 -7.53
CA GLY A 121 -38.29 28.62 -8.65
C GLY A 121 -37.48 27.59 -9.41
N ALA A 122 -38.16 26.88 -10.31
CA ALA A 122 -37.55 26.09 -11.38
C ALA A 122 -36.72 26.95 -12.35
N ILE A 123 -35.59 26.42 -12.82
CA ILE A 123 -34.87 26.80 -14.05
C ILE A 123 -34.20 25.49 -14.52
N ASP A 124 -34.86 24.71 -15.37
CA ASP A 124 -34.89 24.78 -16.85
C ASP A 124 -33.54 24.53 -17.52
N ASP A 125 -33.57 23.50 -18.36
CA ASP A 125 -32.53 22.92 -19.20
C ASP A 125 -32.18 23.87 -20.37
N THR A 126 -31.18 23.44 -21.15
CA THR A 126 -30.82 23.87 -22.52
C THR A 126 -29.68 24.89 -22.66
N ASP A 127 -28.48 24.37 -22.96
CA ASP A 127 -27.86 24.45 -24.30
C ASP A 127 -26.47 23.77 -24.28
N PHE A 128 -26.30 22.68 -25.05
CA PHE A 128 -25.66 22.62 -26.38
C PHE A 128 -24.12 22.67 -26.29
N ALA A 129 -23.42 21.53 -26.22
CA ALA A 129 -23.04 20.60 -27.29
C ALA A 129 -21.71 20.95 -28.00
N GLU A 130 -20.90 19.88 -28.17
CA GLU A 130 -19.78 19.66 -29.11
C GLU A 130 -18.45 20.42 -28.92
N GLU A 131 -17.38 19.67 -28.57
CA GLU A 131 -16.33 19.16 -29.48
C GLU A 131 -15.24 18.42 -28.66
N ARG A 132 -14.98 17.13 -28.94
CA ARG A 132 -13.72 16.57 -29.54
C ARG A 132 -12.41 17.13 -28.96
N SER A 133 -11.33 16.40 -28.68
CA SER A 133 -10.92 14.99 -28.75
C SER A 133 -9.44 14.95 -28.33
N VAL A 134 -8.93 13.75 -27.98
CA VAL A 134 -7.51 13.34 -27.87
C VAL A 134 -6.78 13.70 -26.58
N GLU A 135 -6.57 12.69 -25.72
CA GLU A 135 -5.28 12.39 -25.07
C GLU A 135 -5.41 11.06 -24.27
N GLU A 136 -5.55 9.95 -25.01
CA GLU A 136 -5.26 8.60 -24.52
C GLU A 136 -4.12 8.05 -25.37
N ASP A 137 -2.88 8.37 -25.01
CA ASP A 137 -1.70 7.66 -25.50
C ASP A 137 -0.47 8.02 -24.66
N GLN A 138 -0.31 7.38 -23.49
CA GLN A 138 1.02 7.17 -22.92
C GLN A 138 1.14 6.04 -21.90
N VAL A 139 0.04 5.35 -21.54
CA VAL A 139 0.06 4.30 -20.48
C VAL A 139 -0.06 2.88 -21.02
N SER A 140 -0.21 2.71 -22.33
CA SER A 140 -0.35 1.40 -23.00
C SER A 140 0.98 0.77 -23.41
N ALA A 141 2.01 1.58 -23.70
CA ALA A 141 3.27 1.09 -24.26
C ALA A 141 4.21 0.39 -23.24
N ASP A 142 4.10 0.69 -21.94
CA ASP A 142 5.00 0.11 -20.93
C ASP A 142 4.55 -1.28 -20.43
N LEU A 143 3.33 -1.71 -20.77
CA LEU A 143 2.80 -3.03 -20.38
C LEU A 143 3.05 -4.12 -21.43
N SER A 144 3.23 -3.76 -22.70
CA SER A 144 3.60 -4.73 -23.75
C SER A 144 5.08 -5.13 -23.72
N ASP A 145 5.96 -4.23 -23.28
CA ASP A 145 7.42 -4.50 -23.23
C ASP A 145 7.85 -5.40 -22.06
N MET A 146 7.01 -5.56 -21.04
CA MET A 146 7.30 -6.48 -19.93
C MET A 146 6.85 -7.93 -20.20
N GLN A 147 6.08 -8.14 -21.26
CA GLN A 147 5.59 -9.48 -21.65
C GLN A 147 6.47 -10.13 -22.74
N SER A 148 7.22 -9.34 -23.52
CA SER A 148 8.14 -9.84 -24.54
C SER A 148 9.46 -10.40 -23.96
N LEU A 149 9.85 -10.03 -22.74
CA LEU A 149 11.07 -10.52 -22.09
C LEU A 149 10.97 -11.95 -21.51
N PHE A 150 9.80 -12.59 -21.57
CA PHE A 150 9.60 -13.96 -21.08
C PHE A 150 9.38 -15.00 -22.19
N VAL A 151 9.46 -14.62 -23.47
CA VAL A 151 9.15 -15.53 -24.59
C VAL A 151 10.38 -16.06 -25.33
N GLU A 152 11.58 -15.49 -25.16
CA GLU A 152 12.72 -15.86 -26.01
C GLU A 152 13.59 -17.04 -25.53
N ASP A 153 13.42 -17.58 -24.31
CA ASP A 153 14.31 -18.65 -23.80
C ASP A 153 13.68 -20.06 -23.73
N ASN A 154 12.50 -20.29 -24.34
CA ASN A 154 11.81 -21.59 -24.26
C ASN A 154 11.64 -22.35 -25.59
N GLN A 155 12.53 -22.15 -26.55
CA GLN A 155 12.57 -22.97 -27.79
C GLN A 155 13.66 -24.06 -27.78
N GLY A 156 14.41 -24.24 -26.69
CA GLY A 156 15.52 -25.20 -26.62
C GLY A 156 15.21 -26.62 -26.12
N SER A 157 14.02 -26.92 -25.61
CA SER A 157 13.80 -28.14 -24.80
C SER A 157 12.56 -28.96 -25.15
N LYS A 158 12.06 -28.86 -26.39
CA LYS A 158 10.89 -29.63 -26.89
C LYS A 158 11.23 -30.95 -27.60
N SER A 159 12.37 -31.58 -27.31
CA SER A 159 12.73 -32.87 -27.92
C SER A 159 13.27 -33.89 -26.92
N ARG A 160 12.65 -34.04 -25.73
CA ARG A 160 12.94 -35.22 -24.88
C ARG A 160 11.95 -35.57 -23.76
N SER A 161 10.64 -35.43 -23.96
CA SER A 161 9.67 -35.86 -22.94
C SER A 161 8.43 -36.60 -23.44
N GLU A 162 8.41 -37.06 -24.70
CA GLU A 162 7.45 -38.06 -25.17
C GLU A 162 7.98 -39.48 -24.90
N ALA A 163 8.19 -39.82 -23.63
CA ALA A 163 8.32 -41.20 -23.18
C ALA A 163 8.32 -41.24 -21.65
N ARG A 164 7.13 -41.20 -21.04
CA ARG A 164 6.76 -41.88 -19.78
C ARG A 164 5.42 -41.32 -19.27
N SER A 165 4.38 -41.62 -20.03
CA SER A 165 3.02 -41.68 -19.50
C SER A 165 2.80 -43.08 -18.98
N LEU A 166 2.87 -43.27 -17.66
CA LEU A 166 2.24 -44.35 -16.87
C LEU A 166 2.85 -44.30 -15.47
N GLU A 167 2.15 -43.64 -14.55
CA GLU A 167 1.71 -44.21 -13.26
C GLU A 167 1.12 -43.12 -12.34
N ARG A 168 -0.20 -43.20 -12.19
CA ARG A 168 -0.95 -43.22 -10.92
C ARG A 168 -0.80 -42.03 -9.93
N GLY A 169 -1.92 -41.32 -9.79
CA GLY A 169 -2.57 -41.15 -8.48
C GLY A 169 -2.47 -39.79 -7.80
N GLU A 170 -3.64 -39.22 -7.53
CA GLU A 170 -3.94 -38.17 -6.53
C GLU A 170 -3.56 -36.73 -6.87
N ARG A 171 -4.50 -36.06 -7.55
CA ARG A 171 -4.50 -34.62 -7.78
C ARG A 171 -5.17 -33.93 -6.58
N SER A 172 -4.37 -33.39 -5.66
CA SER A 172 -4.84 -32.43 -4.66
C SER A 172 -5.05 -31.06 -5.31
N THR A 173 -6.17 -30.42 -4.98
CA THR A 173 -6.56 -29.07 -5.39
C THR A 173 -5.75 -28.03 -4.61
N GLU A 174 -4.53 -27.69 -5.03
CA GLU A 174 -3.68 -26.68 -4.37
C GLU A 174 -3.10 -25.61 -5.33
N GLY A 175 -3.56 -25.56 -6.58
CA GLY A 175 -2.96 -24.70 -7.62
C GLY A 175 -3.37 -23.21 -7.59
N ASP A 176 -4.57 -22.88 -7.10
CA ASP A 176 -5.12 -21.52 -7.27
C ASP A 176 -4.64 -20.52 -6.20
N ASP A 177 -4.40 -20.97 -4.96
CA ASP A 177 -4.03 -20.10 -3.83
C ASP A 177 -2.58 -19.57 -3.95
N ASP A 178 -1.69 -20.36 -4.56
CA ASP A 178 -0.28 -20.04 -4.71
C ASP A 178 -0.02 -18.89 -5.70
N SER A 179 -0.88 -18.71 -6.71
CA SER A 179 -0.74 -17.65 -7.74
C SER A 179 -1.20 -16.27 -7.22
N ALA A 180 -2.31 -16.23 -6.50
CA ALA A 180 -2.84 -15.01 -5.88
C ALA A 180 -1.88 -14.46 -4.82
N ASP A 181 -1.28 -15.35 -4.02
CA ASP A 181 -0.28 -14.97 -3.03
C ASP A 181 1.01 -14.40 -3.63
N LEU A 182 1.42 -14.83 -4.83
CA LEU A 182 2.55 -14.25 -5.55
C LEU A 182 2.25 -12.82 -6.01
N SER A 183 1.05 -12.59 -6.55
CA SER A 183 0.60 -11.25 -6.98
C SER A 183 0.52 -10.27 -5.80
N ASP A 184 -0.06 -10.72 -4.68
CA ASP A 184 -0.17 -9.91 -3.46
C ASP A 184 1.20 -9.59 -2.83
N MET A 185 2.13 -10.54 -2.89
CA MET A 185 3.48 -10.29 -2.41
C MET A 185 4.23 -9.30 -3.32
N GLN A 186 3.99 -9.36 -4.64
CA GLN A 186 4.56 -8.40 -5.60
C GLN A 186 4.00 -6.98 -5.41
N SER A 187 2.71 -6.82 -5.09
CA SER A 187 2.10 -5.50 -4.90
C SER A 187 2.67 -4.74 -3.68
N LEU A 188 2.97 -5.45 -2.58
CA LEU A 188 3.67 -4.88 -1.41
C LEU A 188 5.03 -4.28 -1.76
N PHE A 189 5.72 -4.79 -2.79
CA PHE A 189 7.00 -4.25 -3.23
C PHE A 189 6.87 -3.09 -4.21
N VAL A 190 5.74 -2.98 -4.93
CA VAL A 190 5.46 -1.87 -5.85
C VAL A 190 5.11 -0.60 -5.07
N GLU A 191 4.35 -0.71 -3.99
CA GLU A 191 3.96 0.43 -3.16
C GLU A 191 5.18 1.13 -2.52
N VAL A 192 6.23 0.37 -2.20
CA VAL A 192 7.52 0.91 -1.69
C VAL A 192 8.37 1.58 -2.79
N LYS A 193 8.23 1.18 -4.06
CA LYS A 193 9.02 1.74 -5.17
C LYS A 193 8.68 3.21 -5.46
N HIS A 194 7.44 3.65 -5.22
CA HIS A 194 7.03 5.03 -5.50
C HIS A 194 7.65 6.07 -4.55
N HIS A 195 8.22 5.67 -3.40
CA HIS A 195 8.81 6.59 -2.43
C HIS A 195 10.34 6.71 -2.48
N TYR A 196 11.03 5.95 -3.33
CA TYR A 196 12.48 6.01 -3.50
C TYR A 196 12.87 6.50 -4.90
N LYS A 197 12.50 7.74 -5.23
CA LYS A 197 13.15 8.45 -6.34
C LYS A 197 14.55 8.86 -5.90
N SER A 198 15.53 8.13 -6.43
CA SER A 198 16.96 8.47 -6.54
C SER A 198 17.60 9.21 -5.36
N ARG A 199 18.29 8.47 -4.49
CA ARG A 199 19.46 9.01 -3.79
C ARG A 199 20.69 8.27 -4.31
N SER A 200 21.55 9.03 -4.98
CA SER A 200 22.90 8.65 -5.38
C SER A 200 23.66 8.10 -4.16
N ALA A 201 24.34 6.98 -4.31
CA ALA A 201 25.13 6.35 -3.24
C ALA A 201 26.60 6.25 -3.64
N SER A 202 27.42 6.97 -2.86
CA SER A 202 28.87 6.77 -2.75
C SER A 202 29.17 5.57 -1.84
N ASN A 203 30.22 4.85 -2.21
CA ASN A 203 31.00 3.82 -1.51
C ASN A 203 30.36 2.93 -0.43
N ARG A 204 30.53 1.63 -0.67
CA ARG A 204 30.10 0.47 0.10
C ARG A 204 30.79 0.42 1.46
N VAL A 205 30.17 1.03 2.45
CA VAL A 205 30.33 0.69 3.87
C VAL A 205 29.02 0.03 4.30
N THR A 206 29.10 -1.09 5.01
CA THR A 206 27.93 -1.70 5.68
C THR A 206 27.47 -0.73 6.77
N THR A 207 26.77 0.32 6.39
CA THR A 207 26.28 1.31 7.36
C THR A 207 25.28 0.60 8.26
N PRO A 208 25.44 0.68 9.59
CA PRO A 208 24.47 0.09 10.51
C PRO A 208 23.07 0.64 10.20
N SER A 209 22.07 -0.23 10.30
CA SER A 209 20.68 0.15 10.07
C SER A 209 20.35 1.36 10.95
N ARG A 210 19.79 2.42 10.36
CA ARG A 210 19.46 3.64 11.12
C ARG A 210 18.48 3.29 12.23
N VAL A 211 18.80 3.76 13.43
CA VAL A 211 18.00 3.57 14.63
C VAL A 211 17.10 4.79 14.81
N ASP A 212 15.84 4.56 15.13
CA ASP A 212 14.93 5.63 15.54
C ASP A 212 15.36 6.20 16.90
N PRO A 213 15.66 7.50 17.00
CA PRO A 213 16.05 8.15 18.25
C PRO A 213 15.00 8.03 19.37
N GLN A 214 13.71 7.93 19.02
CA GLN A 214 12.63 7.92 20.01
C GLN A 214 12.43 6.54 20.64
N THR A 215 12.53 5.48 19.85
CA THR A 215 12.23 4.11 20.31
C THR A 215 13.45 3.20 20.44
N GLY A 216 14.60 3.60 19.88
CA GLY A 216 15.78 2.74 19.82
C GLY A 216 15.65 1.57 18.84
N VAL A 217 14.56 1.51 18.05
CA VAL A 217 14.32 0.43 17.09
C VAL A 217 14.95 0.75 15.74
N SER A 218 15.60 -0.23 15.11
CA SER A 218 16.18 -0.04 13.77
C SER A 218 15.13 -0.13 12.66
N ALA A 219 15.40 0.50 11.52
CA ALA A 219 14.55 0.40 10.34
C ALA A 219 14.34 -1.06 9.88
N GLU A 220 15.34 -1.92 10.09
CA GLU A 220 15.24 -3.35 9.78
C GLU A 220 14.21 -4.05 10.70
N MET A 221 14.21 -3.72 11.99
CA MET A 221 13.27 -4.28 12.95
C MET A 221 11.83 -3.84 12.70
N TYR A 222 11.62 -2.58 12.28
CA TYR A 222 10.30 -2.13 11.80
C TYR A 222 9.84 -2.90 10.56
N GLY A 223 10.73 -3.09 9.58
CA GLY A 223 10.43 -3.88 8.39
C GLY A 223 10.09 -5.32 8.72
N MET A 224 10.80 -5.92 9.68
CA MET A 224 10.53 -7.27 10.17
C MET A 224 9.17 -7.37 10.84
N ALA A 225 8.82 -6.44 11.74
CA ALA A 225 7.52 -6.44 12.39
C ALA A 225 6.37 -6.25 11.40
N HIS A 226 6.56 -5.42 10.38
CA HIS A 226 5.61 -5.25 9.28
C HIS A 226 5.43 -6.55 8.48
N ALA A 227 6.52 -7.24 8.16
CA ALA A 227 6.48 -8.56 7.50
C ALA A 227 5.79 -9.62 8.37
N ALA A 228 6.04 -9.62 9.69
CA ALA A 228 5.37 -10.50 10.64
C ALA A 228 3.86 -10.24 10.71
N GLY A 229 3.46 -8.96 10.67
CA GLY A 229 2.06 -8.54 10.56
C GLY A 229 1.39 -9.02 9.28
N TYR A 230 2.08 -8.97 8.14
CA TYR A 230 1.57 -9.53 6.88
C TYR A 230 1.30 -11.03 6.97
N VAL A 231 2.25 -11.81 7.50
CA VAL A 231 2.05 -13.27 7.67
C VAL A 231 0.87 -13.53 8.62
N ALA A 232 0.76 -12.78 9.72
CA ALA A 232 -0.36 -12.89 10.64
C ALA A 232 -1.72 -12.59 9.97
N ALA A 233 -1.79 -11.60 9.09
CA ALA A 233 -3.01 -11.28 8.34
C ALA A 233 -3.41 -12.42 7.40
N LYS A 234 -2.44 -12.95 6.64
CA LYS A 234 -2.67 -14.01 5.65
C LYS A 234 -3.00 -15.36 6.30
N CYS A 235 -2.37 -15.65 7.43
CA CYS A 235 -2.57 -16.89 8.16
C CYS A 235 -3.66 -16.80 9.23
N ARG A 236 -4.46 -15.72 9.30
CA ARG A 236 -5.50 -15.56 10.32
C ARG A 236 -6.47 -16.73 10.41
N LYS A 237 -6.83 -17.35 9.27
CA LYS A 237 -7.73 -18.52 9.25
C LYS A 237 -7.07 -19.79 9.80
N VAL A 238 -5.74 -19.85 9.76
CA VAL A 238 -4.94 -20.99 10.23
C VAL A 238 -4.62 -20.82 11.70
N ASP A 239 -4.11 -19.65 12.08
CA ASP A 239 -3.81 -19.29 13.47
C ASP A 239 -4.21 -17.82 13.73
N PRO A 240 -5.35 -17.58 14.40
CA PRO A 240 -5.79 -16.24 14.76
C PRO A 240 -4.90 -15.53 15.79
N ASN A 241 -4.07 -16.27 16.53
CA ASN A 241 -3.27 -15.74 17.64
C ASN A 241 -1.92 -15.14 17.18
N LEU A 242 -1.65 -15.14 15.88
CA LEU A 242 -0.44 -14.53 15.30
C LEU A 242 -0.45 -13.00 15.39
N GLY A 243 -1.63 -12.37 15.39
CA GLY A 243 -1.76 -10.92 15.43
C GLY A 243 -3.17 -10.41 15.19
N VAL A 244 -3.38 -9.14 15.53
CA VAL A 244 -4.68 -8.46 15.46
C VAL A 244 -4.61 -7.24 14.55
N PRO A 245 -5.71 -6.75 13.95
CA PRO A 245 -5.70 -5.45 13.28
C PRO A 245 -5.25 -4.36 14.23
N SER A 246 -4.50 -3.39 13.72
CA SER A 246 -4.02 -2.22 14.45
C SER A 246 -5.14 -1.41 15.11
N ALA A 247 -6.37 -1.43 14.58
CA ALA A 247 -7.53 -0.82 15.24
C ALA A 247 -7.93 -1.49 16.56
N PHE A 248 -7.53 -2.74 16.77
CA PHE A 248 -7.81 -3.56 17.94
C PHE A 248 -6.54 -3.90 18.74
N ALA A 249 -5.40 -3.34 18.36
CA ALA A 249 -4.17 -3.55 19.10
C ALA A 249 -4.24 -2.77 20.43
N GLU A 250 -4.00 -3.47 21.53
CA GLU A 250 -3.86 -2.88 22.86
C GLU A 250 -2.55 -2.06 22.97
N GLU A 251 -2.33 -1.38 24.09
CA GLU A 251 -1.11 -0.57 24.29
C GLU A 251 0.15 -1.43 24.48
N GLU A 252 0.04 -2.64 25.04
CA GLU A 252 1.13 -3.61 25.24
C GLU A 252 1.51 -4.42 23.98
N VAL A 253 1.74 -3.73 22.86
CA VAL A 253 2.29 -4.34 21.64
C VAL A 253 3.78 -4.10 21.52
N PRO A 254 4.52 -5.00 20.84
CA PRO A 254 5.96 -4.83 20.65
C PRO A 254 6.29 -3.47 20.03
N VAL A 255 7.29 -2.78 20.57
CA VAL A 255 7.70 -1.42 20.13
C VAL A 255 8.07 -1.37 18.65
N GLU A 256 8.54 -2.49 18.10
CA GLU A 256 8.89 -2.65 16.69
C GLU A 256 7.68 -2.59 15.77
N THR A 257 6.46 -2.60 16.30
CA THR A 257 5.23 -2.47 15.51
C THR A 257 4.80 -1.02 15.31
N MET A 258 5.49 -0.06 15.93
CA MET A 258 5.13 1.36 15.89
C MET A 258 5.00 1.90 14.46
N TRP A 259 5.94 1.57 13.58
CA TRP A 259 5.86 1.97 12.17
C TRP A 259 4.58 1.47 11.50
N THR A 260 4.25 0.18 11.65
CA THR A 260 3.03 -0.43 11.12
C THR A 260 1.79 0.27 11.65
N ARG A 261 1.75 0.59 12.96
CA ARG A 261 0.64 1.31 13.59
C ARG A 261 0.50 2.72 13.03
N LEU A 262 1.61 3.42 12.83
CA LEU A 262 1.64 4.79 12.32
C LEU A 262 1.11 4.90 10.89
N ILE A 263 1.51 3.98 10.00
CA ILE A 263 1.04 4.00 8.60
C ILE A 263 -0.34 3.38 8.42
N SER A 264 -0.80 2.59 9.40
CA SER A 264 -2.09 1.94 9.29
C SER A 264 -3.25 2.90 9.51
N ARG A 265 -4.34 2.66 8.78
CA ARG A 265 -5.64 3.25 9.10
C ARG A 265 -6.48 2.34 10.02
N GLY A 266 -5.89 1.27 10.57
CA GLY A 266 -6.56 0.32 11.46
C GLY A 266 -6.70 -1.10 10.90
N GLY A 267 -6.41 -1.28 9.60
CA GLY A 267 -6.55 -2.56 8.90
C GLY A 267 -5.30 -3.43 8.84
N LEU A 268 -4.12 -2.86 9.06
CA LEU A 268 -2.87 -3.62 9.05
C LEU A 268 -2.76 -4.43 10.33
N ASN A 269 -2.33 -5.68 10.21
CA ASN A 269 -2.13 -6.55 11.36
C ASN A 269 -0.86 -6.17 12.13
N VAL A 270 -0.99 -6.14 13.45
CA VAL A 270 0.09 -6.02 14.43
C VAL A 270 0.36 -7.42 15.00
N PRO A 271 1.60 -7.94 14.87
CA PRO A 271 1.94 -9.28 15.37
C PRO A 271 1.92 -9.32 16.91
N THR A 272 1.59 -10.48 17.48
CA THR A 272 1.73 -10.72 18.92
C THR A 272 3.21 -10.85 19.32
N ALA A 273 3.54 -10.62 20.59
CA ALA A 273 4.91 -10.75 21.09
C ALA A 273 5.47 -12.18 20.89
N ARG A 274 4.64 -13.21 21.13
CA ARG A 274 4.99 -14.62 20.87
C ARG A 274 5.34 -14.83 19.40
N TRP A 275 4.49 -14.36 18.49
CA TRP A 275 4.75 -14.49 17.06
C TRP A 275 5.99 -13.71 16.62
N MET A 276 6.17 -12.50 17.12
CA MET A 276 7.35 -11.67 16.80
C MET A 276 8.66 -12.34 17.24
N SER A 277 8.68 -12.98 18.41
CA SER A 277 9.85 -13.73 18.89
C SER A 277 10.16 -14.92 17.97
N ALA A 278 9.15 -15.71 17.61
CA ALA A 278 9.31 -16.82 16.67
C ALA A 278 9.79 -16.34 15.30
N PHE A 279 9.22 -15.24 14.78
CA PHE A 279 9.61 -14.66 13.50
C PHE A 279 11.09 -14.27 13.46
N ARG A 280 11.64 -13.72 14.56
CA ARG A 280 13.08 -13.40 14.68
C ARG A 280 13.95 -14.66 14.64
N GLN A 281 13.54 -15.71 15.35
CA GLN A 281 14.27 -16.97 15.37
C GLN A 281 14.28 -17.61 13.98
N MET A 282 13.12 -17.64 13.31
CA MET A 282 13.04 -18.13 11.94
C MET A 282 13.88 -17.29 10.96
N GLU A 283 13.96 -15.96 11.16
CA GLU A 283 14.83 -15.10 10.36
C GLU A 283 16.32 -15.42 10.55
N ALA A 284 16.75 -15.62 11.79
CA ALA A 284 18.13 -16.01 12.09
C ALA A 284 18.48 -17.34 11.41
N THR A 285 17.56 -18.31 11.46
CA THR A 285 17.71 -19.60 10.78
C THR A 285 17.68 -19.47 9.26
N PHE A 286 16.81 -18.64 8.68
CA PHE A 286 16.80 -18.33 7.26
C PHE A 286 18.15 -17.75 6.80
N CYS A 287 18.65 -16.73 7.51
CA CYS A 287 19.94 -16.13 7.21
C CYS A 287 21.09 -17.14 7.33
N ARG A 288 21.07 -17.99 8.36
CA ARG A 288 22.07 -19.04 8.56
C ARG A 288 22.03 -20.08 7.44
N HIS A 289 20.85 -20.52 7.03
CA HIS A 289 20.71 -21.49 5.94
C HIS A 289 21.27 -20.97 4.61
N HIS A 290 21.14 -19.66 4.35
CA HIS A 290 21.56 -19.05 3.10
C HIS A 290 22.94 -18.36 3.13
N HIS A 291 23.65 -18.36 4.27
CA HIS A 291 24.85 -17.54 4.44
C HIS A 291 26.05 -17.95 3.55
N MET A 292 26.10 -19.21 3.08
CA MET A 292 27.21 -19.72 2.25
C MET A 292 27.07 -19.38 0.77
N GLU A 293 25.91 -18.90 0.35
CA GLU A 293 25.64 -18.60 -1.05
C GLU A 293 26.18 -17.19 -1.40
N PRO A 294 26.75 -16.98 -2.58
CA PRO A 294 27.41 -15.72 -2.94
C PRO A 294 26.45 -14.52 -2.91
N ASP A 295 25.18 -14.73 -3.26
CA ASP A 295 24.09 -13.75 -3.21
C ASP A 295 23.21 -13.90 -1.95
N ARG A 296 23.63 -14.76 -1.01
CA ARG A 296 22.91 -15.09 0.22
C ARG A 296 21.50 -15.63 -0.03
N LEU A 297 21.32 -16.38 -1.12
CA LEU A 297 20.10 -17.15 -1.40
C LEU A 297 20.43 -18.48 -2.07
N SER A 298 19.95 -19.59 -1.49
CA SER A 298 20.26 -20.92 -2.02
C SER A 298 19.38 -21.27 -3.20
N ARG A 299 20.00 -21.81 -4.25
CA ARG A 299 19.35 -22.21 -5.51
C ARG A 299 19.10 -23.71 -5.60
N ARG A 300 19.26 -24.44 -4.49
CA ARG A 300 19.02 -25.89 -4.45
C ARG A 300 17.55 -26.20 -4.78
N PRO A 301 17.26 -27.28 -5.53
CA PRO A 301 15.89 -27.72 -5.78
C PRO A 301 15.13 -27.95 -4.47
N GLY A 302 13.91 -27.41 -4.38
CA GLY A 302 13.05 -27.60 -3.21
C GLY A 302 13.50 -26.84 -1.95
N VAL A 303 14.31 -25.78 -2.07
CA VAL A 303 14.83 -24.99 -0.94
C VAL A 303 13.75 -24.50 0.03
N ILE A 304 12.57 -24.11 -0.48
CA ILE A 304 11.45 -23.69 0.36
C ILE A 304 10.96 -24.87 1.22
N GLY A 305 10.83 -26.05 0.63
CA GLY A 305 10.36 -27.24 1.32
C GLY A 305 11.36 -27.78 2.34
N SER A 306 12.66 -27.77 2.02
CA SER A 306 13.71 -28.16 2.98
C SER A 306 13.79 -27.20 4.16
N LEU A 307 13.77 -25.89 3.90
CA LEU A 307 13.81 -24.88 4.96
C LEU A 307 12.55 -24.86 5.81
N THR A 308 11.37 -25.09 5.19
CA THR A 308 10.11 -25.23 5.94
C THR A 308 10.21 -26.40 6.92
N ARG A 309 10.68 -27.58 6.49
CA ARG A 309 10.84 -28.74 7.38
C ARG A 309 11.79 -28.47 8.53
N LEU A 310 12.91 -27.80 8.25
CA LEU A 310 13.89 -27.41 9.26
C LEU A 310 13.29 -26.47 10.29
N LEU A 311 12.57 -25.44 9.85
CA LEU A 311 11.92 -24.49 10.75
C LEU A 311 10.76 -25.11 11.54
N CYS A 312 10.01 -26.07 10.97
CA CYS A 312 8.99 -26.81 11.72
C CYS A 312 9.60 -27.62 12.88
N ALA A 313 10.83 -28.13 12.72
CA ALA A 313 11.53 -28.82 13.80
C ALA A 313 12.01 -27.87 14.90
N GLU A 314 12.40 -26.64 14.55
CA GLU A 314 12.83 -25.61 15.51
C GLU A 314 11.64 -24.89 16.18
N GLN A 315 10.47 -24.85 15.54
CA GLN A 315 9.28 -24.12 15.97
C GLN A 315 8.03 -25.02 15.92
N PRO A 316 7.93 -26.06 16.78
CA PRO A 316 6.86 -27.04 16.73
C PRO A 316 5.47 -26.47 17.08
N ASP A 317 5.45 -25.32 17.77
CA ASP A 317 4.21 -24.67 18.24
C ASP A 317 3.42 -23.94 17.12
N PHE A 318 3.95 -23.88 15.90
CA PHE A 318 3.33 -23.16 14.78
C PHE A 318 2.94 -24.12 13.65
N ASP A 319 1.76 -23.89 13.07
CA ASP A 319 1.28 -24.69 11.94
C ASP A 319 2.26 -24.60 10.75
N PRO A 320 2.62 -25.73 10.11
CA PRO A 320 3.54 -25.76 8.97
C PRO A 320 3.19 -24.81 7.83
N ARG A 321 1.90 -24.49 7.64
CA ARG A 321 1.43 -23.51 6.63
C ARG A 321 1.88 -22.10 6.96
N VAL A 322 1.93 -21.74 8.24
CA VAL A 322 2.43 -20.43 8.72
C VAL A 322 3.93 -20.33 8.46
N ILE A 323 4.68 -21.38 8.80
CA ILE A 323 6.13 -21.45 8.60
C ILE A 323 6.46 -21.42 7.10
N ARG A 324 5.74 -22.19 6.28
CA ARG A 324 5.90 -22.16 4.82
C ARG A 324 5.64 -20.76 4.24
N ARG A 325 4.64 -20.04 4.75
CA ARG A 325 4.32 -18.65 4.35
C ARG A 325 5.48 -17.71 4.65
N PHE A 326 6.07 -17.82 5.85
CA PHE A 326 7.28 -17.09 6.22
C PHE A 326 8.44 -17.37 5.25
N VAL A 327 8.75 -18.64 4.99
CA VAL A 327 9.86 -19.03 4.10
C VAL A 327 9.67 -18.48 2.69
N ARG A 328 8.45 -18.58 2.13
CA ARG A 328 8.12 -17.99 0.84
C ARG A 328 8.35 -16.48 0.87
N LEU A 329 7.76 -15.79 1.84
CA LEU A 329 7.90 -14.34 1.99
C LEU A 329 9.37 -13.91 1.99
N ARG A 330 10.20 -14.56 2.81
CA ARG A 330 11.62 -14.17 2.88
C ARG A 330 12.43 -14.53 1.65
N THR A 331 12.13 -15.65 1.01
CA THR A 331 12.74 -16.02 -0.27
C THR A 331 12.48 -14.95 -1.33
N PHE A 332 11.23 -14.49 -1.46
CA PHE A 332 10.86 -13.46 -2.43
C PHE A 332 11.45 -12.09 -2.08
N ILE A 333 11.44 -11.68 -0.81
CA ILE A 333 12.12 -10.45 -0.37
C ILE A 333 13.59 -10.49 -0.78
N ARG A 334 14.30 -11.59 -0.45
CA ARG A 334 15.72 -11.75 -0.76
C ARG A 334 15.98 -11.74 -2.27
N MET A 335 15.18 -12.47 -3.04
CA MET A 335 15.27 -12.50 -4.50
C MET A 335 15.03 -11.11 -5.11
N ALA A 336 14.07 -10.34 -4.59
CA ALA A 336 13.82 -8.97 -5.03
C ALA A 336 15.01 -8.04 -4.71
N CYS A 337 15.66 -8.20 -3.55
CA CYS A 337 16.88 -7.47 -3.21
C CYS A 337 18.02 -7.80 -4.19
N ILE A 338 18.27 -9.09 -4.44
CA ILE A 338 19.28 -9.54 -5.41
C ILE A 338 19.01 -8.96 -6.79
N ASN A 339 17.77 -9.05 -7.28
CA ASN A 339 17.39 -8.50 -8.58
C ASN A 339 17.58 -6.98 -8.66
N ARG A 340 17.35 -6.25 -7.55
CA ARG A 340 17.59 -4.81 -7.48
C ARG A 340 19.08 -4.49 -7.57
N GLU A 341 19.92 -5.27 -6.89
CA GLU A 341 21.38 -5.12 -6.94
C GLU A 341 21.92 -5.39 -8.35
N LEU A 342 21.48 -6.48 -8.99
CA LEU A 342 21.86 -6.82 -10.36
C LEU A 342 21.48 -5.73 -11.37
N ARG A 343 20.27 -5.17 -11.24
CA ARG A 343 19.83 -4.04 -12.09
C ARG A 343 20.67 -2.79 -11.87
N ARG A 344 21.04 -2.50 -10.62
CA ARG A 344 21.91 -1.37 -10.30
C ARG A 344 23.29 -1.55 -10.94
N GLU A 345 23.92 -2.72 -10.77
CA GLU A 345 25.22 -3.01 -11.37
C GLU A 345 25.19 -2.92 -12.91
N ALA A 346 24.10 -3.37 -13.53
CA ALA A 346 23.91 -3.26 -14.97
C ALA A 346 23.81 -1.78 -15.42
N MET A 347 23.11 -0.93 -14.66
CA MET A 347 23.03 0.51 -14.93
C MET A 347 24.39 1.19 -14.76
N GLU A 348 25.13 0.91 -13.69
CA GLU A 348 26.46 1.46 -13.45
C GLU A 348 27.43 1.10 -14.59
N LYS A 349 27.41 -0.16 -15.05
CA LYS A 349 28.19 -0.61 -16.22
C LYS A 349 27.79 0.14 -17.50
N ARG A 350 26.49 0.40 -17.70
CA ARG A 350 25.99 1.16 -18.86
C ARG A 350 26.43 2.62 -18.81
N GLU A 351 26.38 3.27 -17.65
CA GLU A 351 26.87 4.64 -17.47
C GLU A 351 28.37 4.75 -17.68
N ALA A 352 29.15 3.79 -17.16
CA ALA A 352 30.60 3.75 -17.36
C ALA A 352 30.96 3.60 -18.86
N ARG A 353 30.21 2.78 -19.61
CA ARG A 353 30.37 2.66 -21.06
C ARG A 353 30.06 3.97 -21.79
N LYS A 354 28.96 4.63 -21.43
CA LYS A 354 28.61 5.95 -22.00
C LYS A 354 29.71 6.99 -21.71
N LYS A 355 30.18 7.10 -20.47
CA LYS A 355 31.25 8.04 -20.11
C LYS A 355 32.52 7.84 -20.93
N LYS A 356 32.93 6.58 -21.17
CA LYS A 356 34.08 6.26 -22.03
C LYS A 356 33.88 6.62 -23.50
N GLN A 357 32.64 6.55 -23.99
CA GLN A 357 32.30 6.88 -25.38
C GLN A 357 32.27 8.39 -25.64
N PHE A 358 31.98 9.21 -24.62
CA PHE A 358 31.94 10.68 -24.72
C PHE A 358 33.23 11.37 -24.25
N SER A 359 34.22 10.61 -23.75
CA SER A 359 35.50 11.13 -23.28
C SER A 359 36.68 10.86 -24.22
N GLY A 360 36.42 10.28 -25.40
CA GLY A 360 37.37 10.11 -26.49
C GLY A 360 36.83 10.85 -27.71
#